data_AF-A0AAD9PFD2-F1
#
_entry.id   AF-A0AAD9PFD2-F1
#
_cell.length_a   1.000
_cell.length_b   1.000
_cell.length_c   1.000
_cell.angle_alpha   90.00
_cell.angle_beta   90.00
_cell.angle_gamma   90.00
#
_symmetry.space_group_name_H-M   'P 1'
#
loop_
_entity.id
_entity.type
_entity.pdbx_description
1 polymer ?
#
loop_
_entity_poly.entity_id
_entity_poly.type
_entity_poly.pdbx_seq_one_letter_code
_entity_poly.pdbx_strand_id
1 'polypeptide(L)' 'MSSTLHSALVSSQSGYLTGMEASVHTTSTAESVMMQHTVQLGSLHLVDIQILDI' A
#
# COMPACT_ATOMS: atom_id res chain seq x y z
N MET A 1 25.26 -11.42 17.74
CA MET A 1 23.81 -11.58 17.52
C MET A 1 23.40 -10.50 16.53
N SER A 2 23.04 -10.88 15.30
CA SER A 2 22.56 -9.93 14.29
C SER A 2 21.05 -9.81 14.46
N SER A 3 20.58 -8.70 15.01
CA SER A 3 19.19 -8.29 14.77
C SER A 3 19.17 -7.76 13.34
N THR A 4 18.66 -8.53 12.40
CA THR A 4 18.09 -7.95 11.19
C THR A 4 16.99 -7.03 11.70
N LEU A 5 17.28 -5.72 11.77
CA LEU A 5 16.28 -4.70 11.97
C LEU A 5 15.29 -4.88 10.82
N HIS A 6 14.19 -5.57 11.08
CA HIS A 6 13.07 -5.71 10.15
C HIS A 6 12.32 -4.37 10.14
N SER A 7 13.00 -3.34 9.64
CA SER A 7 12.45 -1.99 9.51
C SER A 7 11.57 -1.98 8.28
N ALA A 8 10.28 -2.18 8.47
CA ALA A 8 9.30 -1.95 7.41
C ALA A 8 9.12 -0.43 7.21
N LEU A 9 9.41 0.07 6.01
CA LEU A 9 9.06 1.43 5.61
C LEU A 9 7.60 1.43 5.17
N VAL A 10 6.77 2.20 5.87
CA VAL A 10 5.34 2.33 5.56
C VAL A 10 5.06 3.73 5.04
N SER A 11 4.41 3.81 3.89
CA SER A 11 3.94 5.06 3.29
C SER A 11 2.47 4.95 2.92
N SER A 12 1.72 6.03 3.11
CA SER A 12 0.30 6.09 2.79
C SER A 12 0.01 7.39 2.07
N GLN A 13 -0.72 7.32 0.97
CA GLN A 13 -1.14 8.49 0.21
C GLN A 13 -2.61 8.33 -0.17
N SER A 14 -3.41 9.35 0.14
CA SER A 14 -4.83 9.41 -0.22
C SER A 14 -5.11 10.63 -1.07
N GLY A 15 -6.06 10.53 -1.99
CA GLY A 15 -6.49 11.61 -2.86
C GLY A 15 -7.88 11.38 -3.42
N TYR A 16 -8.38 12.40 -4.11
CA TYR A 16 -9.67 12.33 -4.81
C TYR A 16 -9.44 12.55 -6.30
N LEU A 17 -9.87 11.60 -7.13
CA LEU A 17 -9.88 11.77 -8.58
C LEU A 17 -11.34 11.78 -9.02
N THR A 18 -11.79 12.87 -9.64
CA THR A 18 -13.17 12.97 -10.18
C THR A 18 -14.28 12.59 -9.19
N GLY A 19 -14.12 12.89 -7.89
CA GLY A 19 -15.10 12.56 -6.83
C GLY A 19 -15.01 11.13 -6.30
N MET A 20 -14.05 10.34 -6.78
CA MET A 20 -13.71 9.01 -6.26
C MET A 20 -12.60 9.17 -5.23
N GLU A 21 -12.76 8.58 -4.04
CA GLU A 21 -11.68 8.52 -3.07
C GLU A 21 -10.74 7.38 -3.45
N ALA A 22 -9.45 7.65 -3.53
CA ALA A 22 -8.42 6.66 -3.77
C ALA A 22 -7.36 6.74 -2.68
N SER A 23 -6.92 5.60 -2.16
CA SER A 23 -5.82 5.50 -1.21
C SER A 23 -4.85 4.41 -1.63
N VAL A 24 -3.57 4.67 -1.39
CA VAL A 24 -2.46 3.76 -1.67
C VAL A 24 -1.68 3.58 -0.40
N HIS A 25 -1.48 2.33 0.00
CA HIS A 25 -0.67 1.94 1.13
C HIS A 25 0.49 1.07 0.67
N THR A 26 1.72 1.49 0.94
CA THR A 26 2.92 0.76 0.56
C THR A 26 3.70 0.39 1.80
N THR A 27 4.00 -0.90 1.94
CA THR A 27 4.89 -1.44 2.97
C THR A 27 6.09 -2.07 2.29
N SER A 28 7.29 -1.57 2.60
CA SER A 28 8.54 -2.10 2.06
C SER A 28 9.37 -2.69 3.19
N THR A 29 9.80 -3.93 3.02
CA THR A 29 10.74 -4.62 3.90
C THR A 29 12.08 -4.76 3.18
N ALA A 30 13.09 -5.36 3.83
CA ALA A 30 14.36 -5.65 3.18
C ALA A 30 14.25 -6.68 2.04
N GLU A 31 13.18 -7.48 2.02
CA GLU A 31 13.04 -8.66 1.15
C GLU A 31 11.90 -8.52 0.14
N SER A 32 10.85 -7.74 0.46
CA SER A 32 9.67 -7.60 -0.39
C SER A 32 9.03 -6.20 -0.24
N VAL A 33 8.36 -5.75 -1.31
CA VAL A 33 7.48 -4.58 -1.33
C VAL A 33 6.02 -5.02 -1.52
N MET A 34 5.13 -4.59 -0.62
CA MET A 34 3.68 -4.74 -0.74
C MET A 34 3.05 -3.38 -1.05
N MET A 35 2.16 -3.34 -2.03
CA MET A 35 1.35 -2.18 -2.40
C MET A 35 -0.12 -2.56 -2.37
N GLN A 36 -0.95 -1.75 -1.69
CA GLN A 36 -2.40 -1.88 -1.64
C GLN A 36 -3.04 -0.62 -2.21
N HIS A 37 -3.85 -0.76 -3.26
CA HIS A 37 -4.61 0.32 -3.88
C HIS A 37 -6.09 0.14 -3.57
N THR A 38 -6.70 1.14 -2.92
CA THR A 38 -8.13 1.15 -2.59
C THR A 38 -8.80 2.29 -3.34
N VAL A 39 -9.92 2.01 -3.99
CA VAL A 39 -10.75 3.02 -4.66
C VAL A 39 -12.19 2.86 -4.19
N GLN A 40 -12.79 3.97 -3.76
CA GLN A 40 -14.18 4.04 -3.32
C GLN A 40 -15.01 4.92 -4.25
N LEU A 41 -16.11 4.35 -4.75
CA LEU A 41 -17.10 5.01 -5.59
C LEU A 41 -18.51 4.79 -5.02
N GLY A 42 -18.97 5.69 -4.16
CA GLY A 42 -20.23 5.51 -3.43
C GLY A 42 -20.16 4.29 -2.51
N SER A 43 -20.94 3.25 -2.81
CA SER A 43 -20.94 1.96 -2.09
C SER A 43 -20.01 0.89 -2.69
N LEU A 44 -19.36 1.18 -3.83
CA LEU A 44 -18.42 0.27 -4.46
C LEU A 44 -17.02 0.49 -3.91
N HIS A 45 -16.40 -0.58 -3.38
CA HIS A 45 -15.02 -0.59 -2.90
C HIS A 45 -14.21 -1.56 -3.76
N LEU A 46 -13.18 -1.07 -4.43
CA LEU A 46 -12.21 -1.86 -5.19
C LEU A 46 -10.88 -1.86 -4.44
N VAL A 47 -10.33 -3.05 -4.19
CA VAL A 47 -9.02 -3.21 -3.53
C VAL A 47 -8.14 -4.10 -4.40
N ASP A 48 -6.97 -3.60 -4.77
CA ASP A 48 -5.91 -4.33 -5.47
C ASP A 48 -4.68 -4.44 -4.56
N ILE A 49 -4.05 -5.62 -4.52
CA ILE A 49 -2.86 -5.86 -3.70
C ILE A 49 -1.79 -6.52 -4.57
N GLN A 50 -0.60 -5.93 -4.57
CA GLN A 50 0.55 -6.43 -5.30
C GLN A 50 1.72 -6.63 -4.34
N ILE A 51 2.43 -7.74 -4.49
CA ILE A 51 3.62 -8.08 -3.72
C ILE A 51 4.74 -8.36 -4.70
N LEU A 52 5.88 -7.70 -4.50
CA LEU A 52 7.09 -7.85 -5.30
C LEU A 52 8.25 -8.25 -4.39
N ASP A 53 8.85 -9.41 -4.66
CA ASP A 53 10.08 -9.85 -4.01
C ASP A 53 11.29 -9.10 -4.62
N ILE A 54 12.28 -8.75 -3.79
CA ILE A 54 13.43 -7.90 -4.14
C ILE A 54 14.72 -8.71 -4.14
#